data_AF-M1BFZ6-F1
#
_entry.id   AF-M1BFZ6-F1
#
_cell.length_a   1.000
_cell.length_b   1.000
_cell.length_c   1.000
_cell.angle_alpha   90.00
_cell.angle_beta   90.00
_cell.angle_gamma   90.00
#
_symmetry.space_group_name_H-M   'P 1'
#
loop_
_entity.id
_entity.type
_entity.pdbx_description
1 polymer ?
#
loop_
_entity_poly.entity_id
_entity_poly.type
_entity_poly.pdbx_seq_one_letter_code
_entity_poly.pdbx_strand_id
1 'polypeptide(L)'
;MSGTSGLLQLWQVPSSSLFFGRSKLSKGLYLVPVRVLYPMSCFCKQMQTTTYAIAKGSYVSNPQNQQENKEKLTPKVENVGAFQKLPMVMPSVDILHSALRKARRVSPTKGIANAAKRERNKGAKQLDALMKELAVPLRTYKENFPNKKYLHPYERSLIELTLGDGNYENVLGKLEALRKKVVSVGKEHASLCAKVGKLVA
;
A
#
# COMPACT_ATOMS: atom_id res chain seq x y z
N MET A 1 -50.09 14.33 45.89
CA MET A 1 -48.93 13.56 46.39
C MET A 1 -47.83 13.74 45.35
N SER A 2 -47.01 14.80 45.45
CA SER A 2 -45.61 14.74 45.93
C SER A 2 -44.86 13.55 45.33
N GLY A 3 -43.86 13.67 44.45
CA GLY A 3 -42.91 14.74 44.17
C GLY A 3 -41.50 14.19 44.44
N THR A 4 -40.64 14.14 43.41
CA THR A 4 -39.19 14.40 43.48
C THR A 4 -38.58 14.32 42.09
N SER A 5 -38.07 15.46 41.66
CA SER A 5 -37.28 15.76 40.48
C SER A 5 -35.80 15.43 40.69
N GLY A 6 -35.15 14.89 39.67
CA GLY A 6 -33.69 14.81 39.57
C GLY A 6 -33.14 16.02 38.80
N LEU A 7 -32.31 16.80 39.48
CA LEU A 7 -31.69 18.05 39.07
C LEU A 7 -30.25 17.78 38.57
N LEU A 8 -29.85 18.40 37.45
CA LEU A 8 -28.49 18.83 37.04
C LEU A 8 -28.62 19.34 35.57
N GLN A 9 -29.04 20.59 35.37
CA GLN A 9 -28.19 21.76 35.05
C GLN A 9 -27.20 21.50 33.89
N LEU A 10 -27.56 21.88 32.65
CA LEU A 10 -27.38 23.23 32.07
C LEU A 10 -25.90 23.55 31.82
N TRP A 11 -25.45 23.42 30.57
CA TRP A 11 -24.51 24.39 30.01
C TRP A 11 -24.84 24.66 28.54
N GLN A 12 -25.22 25.91 28.34
CA GLN A 12 -25.59 26.54 27.10
C GLN A 12 -24.35 26.96 26.32
N VAL A 13 -24.53 27.00 25.01
CA VAL A 13 -23.66 27.49 23.94
C VAL A 13 -23.32 28.98 24.15
N PRO A 14 -22.24 29.50 23.53
CA PRO A 14 -22.54 30.50 22.50
C PRO A 14 -21.73 30.35 21.21
N SER A 15 -22.48 30.45 20.12
CA SER A 15 -22.07 30.90 18.80
C SER A 15 -21.62 32.36 18.88
N SER A 16 -20.57 32.72 18.17
CA SER A 16 -20.29 34.12 17.82
C SER A 16 -19.81 34.21 16.37
N SER A 17 -20.72 34.70 15.53
CA SER A 17 -20.47 35.34 14.24
C SER A 17 -19.87 36.75 14.43
N LEU A 18 -19.38 37.33 13.31
CA LEU A 18 -18.93 38.72 13.02
C LEU A 18 -17.45 38.77 12.61
N PHE A 19 -17.03 39.05 11.37
CA PHE A 19 -17.29 40.11 10.36
C PHE A 19 -16.11 41.11 10.28
N PHE A 20 -15.64 41.37 9.04
CA PHE A 20 -14.73 42.45 8.57
C PHE A 20 -13.26 42.42 9.06
N GLY A 21 -12.23 42.72 8.26
CA GLY A 21 -12.18 43.34 6.95
C GLY A 21 -10.73 43.39 6.39
N ARG A 22 -10.63 43.76 5.10
CA ARG A 22 -9.38 44.13 4.42
C ARG A 22 -8.68 45.27 5.14
N SER A 23 -7.35 45.21 5.24
CA SER A 23 -6.50 46.42 5.22
C SER A 23 -5.16 46.14 4.56
N LYS A 24 -4.92 46.80 3.43
CA LYS A 24 -3.60 47.06 2.85
C LYS A 24 -2.95 48.19 3.65
N LEU A 25 -1.68 48.05 4.05
CA LEU A 25 -0.77 49.11 4.49
C LEU A 25 0.62 48.72 3.96
N SER A 26 1.10 49.28 2.84
CA SER A 26 1.80 50.57 2.65
C SER A 26 3.19 50.67 3.31
N LYS A 27 4.20 50.50 2.44
CA LYS A 27 5.46 51.26 2.29
C LYS A 27 6.12 51.92 3.52
N GLY A 28 7.39 51.53 3.72
CA GLY A 28 8.52 52.46 3.86
C GLY A 28 9.10 52.63 5.26
N LEU A 29 10.35 52.20 5.49
CA LEU A 29 11.57 52.99 5.32
C LEU A 29 12.77 52.27 5.97
N TYR A 30 13.94 52.66 5.50
CA TYR A 30 15.26 52.05 5.58
C TYR A 30 15.82 51.87 7.00
N LEU A 31 16.52 50.75 7.20
CA LEU A 31 17.75 50.72 7.99
C LEU A 31 18.70 49.69 7.39
N VAL A 32 19.80 50.21 6.84
CA VAL A 32 20.93 49.46 6.30
C VAL A 32 21.81 49.04 7.48
N PRO A 33 22.08 47.74 7.71
CA PRO A 33 23.23 47.35 8.48
C PRO A 33 24.39 47.11 7.51
N VAL A 34 25.42 47.92 7.68
CA VAL A 34 26.76 47.82 7.08
C VAL A 34 27.25 46.37 7.15
N ARG A 35 27.43 45.72 6.00
CA ARG A 35 28.14 44.44 5.93
C ARG A 35 29.63 44.71 5.83
N VAL A 36 30.34 44.48 6.92
CA VAL A 36 31.79 44.35 6.93
C VAL A 36 32.15 43.08 6.16
N LEU A 37 32.85 43.23 5.03
CA LEU A 37 33.39 42.14 4.23
C LEU A 37 34.56 41.50 4.98
N TYR A 38 34.35 40.31 5.52
CA TYR A 38 35.45 39.43 5.91
C TYR A 38 35.79 38.51 4.74
N PRO A 39 37.07 38.37 4.34
CA PRO A 39 37.45 37.41 3.33
C PRO A 39 37.25 36.00 3.90
N MET A 40 36.23 35.30 3.42
CA MET A 40 36.13 33.86 3.62
C MET A 40 37.22 33.20 2.80
N SER A 41 38.29 32.78 3.48
CA SER A 41 39.32 31.91 2.94
C SER A 41 38.67 30.61 2.48
N CYS A 42 38.45 30.50 1.17
CA CYS A 42 38.02 29.28 0.51
C CYS A 42 39.14 28.24 0.65
N PHE A 43 38.94 27.27 1.54
CA PHE A 43 39.80 26.10 1.62
C PHE A 43 39.40 25.14 0.50
N CYS A 44 39.92 25.37 -0.70
CA CYS A 44 39.84 24.38 -1.78
C CYS A 44 40.69 23.18 -1.39
N LYS A 45 40.06 22.14 -0.84
CA LYS A 45 40.70 20.83 -0.73
C LYS A 45 40.98 20.33 -2.15
N GLN A 46 42.25 20.27 -2.50
CA GLN A 46 42.73 19.69 -3.74
C GLN A 46 42.36 18.20 -3.75
N MET A 47 41.29 17.84 -4.46
CA MET A 47 40.93 16.44 -4.68
C MET A 47 41.91 15.87 -5.70
N GLN A 48 42.75 14.93 -5.27
CA GLN A 48 43.60 14.17 -6.17
C GLN A 48 42.70 13.21 -6.96
N THR A 49 42.55 13.45 -8.26
CA THR A 49 41.98 12.48 -9.20
C THR A 49 42.99 11.38 -9.44
N THR A 50 42.82 10.24 -8.77
CA THR A 50 43.45 8.99 -9.20
C THR A 50 42.75 8.55 -10.48
N THR A 51 43.44 8.70 -11.61
CA THR A 51 43.04 8.22 -12.92
C THR A 51 42.89 6.70 -12.87
N TYR A 52 41.67 6.20 -12.67
CA TYR A 52 41.34 4.83 -13.05
C TYR A 52 41.13 4.81 -14.57
N ALA A 53 41.61 3.76 -15.22
CA ALA A 53 41.46 3.59 -16.66
C ALA A 53 39.98 3.70 -17.03
N ILE A 54 39.67 4.65 -17.93
CA ILE A 54 38.39 4.77 -18.60
C ILE A 54 38.21 3.47 -19.40
N ALA A 55 37.54 2.50 -18.79
CA ALA A 55 37.00 1.37 -19.52
C ALA A 55 36.04 1.95 -20.57
N LYS A 56 36.30 1.63 -21.85
CA LYS A 56 35.47 2.00 -22.99
C LYS A 56 34.07 1.39 -22.84
N GLY A 57 33.22 2.00 -22.03
CA GLY A 57 31.80 1.74 -21.95
C GLY A 57 31.09 2.67 -22.91
N SER A 58 31.02 2.32 -24.19
CA SER A 58 30.18 3.01 -25.15
C SER A 58 28.71 2.77 -24.81
N TYR A 59 28.07 3.73 -24.14
CA TYR A 59 26.62 3.79 -24.04
C TYR A 59 26.08 4.30 -25.38
N VAL A 60 25.98 3.41 -26.35
CA VAL A 60 25.24 3.64 -27.60
C VAL A 60 24.35 2.42 -27.79
N SER A 61 23.06 2.59 -27.50
CA SER A 61 22.04 1.62 -27.90
C SER A 61 21.86 1.71 -29.41
N ASN A 62 22.38 0.75 -30.14
CA ASN A 62 22.06 0.56 -31.55
C ASN A 62 21.17 -0.69 -31.68
N PRO A 63 19.93 -0.60 -32.20
CA PRO A 63 19.10 -1.77 -32.41
C PRO A 63 19.43 -2.37 -33.78
N GLN A 64 20.16 -3.48 -33.80
CA GLN A 64 20.18 -4.36 -34.97
C GLN A 64 19.66 -5.73 -34.57
N ASN A 65 18.53 -6.08 -35.16
CA ASN A 65 17.94 -7.42 -35.20
C ASN A 65 18.99 -8.42 -35.68
N GLN A 66 19.09 -9.55 -34.99
CA GLN A 66 19.17 -10.87 -35.63
C GLN A 66 18.77 -11.94 -34.63
N GLN A 67 18.01 -12.89 -35.16
CA GLN A 67 17.12 -13.81 -34.48
C GLN A 67 17.79 -15.17 -34.52
N GLU A 68 17.95 -15.85 -33.38
CA GLU A 68 18.17 -17.29 -33.38
C GLU A 68 17.69 -17.94 -32.07
N ASN A 69 17.14 -19.14 -32.27
CA ASN A 69 16.19 -19.85 -31.44
C ASN A 69 16.90 -20.67 -30.34
N LYS A 70 16.55 -20.46 -29.06
CA LYS A 70 16.73 -21.45 -27.98
C LYS A 70 15.85 -21.07 -26.78
N GLU A 71 14.87 -21.93 -26.52
CA GLU A 71 13.96 -21.89 -25.38
C GLU A 71 14.71 -21.82 -24.04
N LYS A 72 14.79 -20.62 -23.47
CA LYS A 72 14.95 -20.40 -22.02
C LYS A 72 14.09 -19.20 -21.65
N LEU A 73 13.26 -19.36 -20.63
CA LEU A 73 12.48 -18.31 -19.97
C LEU A 73 13.41 -17.20 -19.47
N THR A 74 13.81 -16.29 -20.34
CA THR A 74 14.48 -15.05 -19.96
C THR A 74 13.38 -14.05 -19.60
N PRO A 75 13.48 -13.37 -18.44
CA PRO A 75 12.54 -12.30 -18.13
C PRO A 75 12.73 -11.23 -19.21
N LYS A 76 11.65 -10.89 -19.92
CA LYS A 76 11.61 -9.73 -20.82
C LYS A 76 12.16 -8.55 -20.03
N VAL A 77 13.36 -8.09 -20.38
CA VAL A 77 13.93 -6.88 -19.79
C VAL A 77 13.09 -5.75 -20.34
N GLU A 78 12.17 -5.26 -19.51
CA GLU A 78 11.35 -4.12 -19.87
C GLU A 78 12.25 -2.89 -19.90
N ASN A 79 12.15 -2.06 -20.94
CA ASN A 79 12.93 -0.81 -21.10
C ASN A 79 12.60 0.27 -20.04
N VAL A 80 11.83 -0.09 -19.02
CA VAL A 80 11.26 0.80 -18.01
C VAL A 80 11.70 0.29 -16.64
N GLY A 81 12.08 1.19 -15.72
CA GLY A 81 12.57 0.80 -14.39
C GLY A 81 11.58 -0.11 -13.64
N ALA A 82 12.09 -1.06 -12.87
CA ALA A 82 11.29 -2.15 -12.30
C ALA A 82 10.15 -1.66 -11.39
N PHE A 83 10.30 -0.47 -10.79
CA PHE A 83 9.33 0.12 -9.88
C PHE A 83 8.32 1.06 -10.54
N GLN A 84 8.43 1.30 -11.85
CA GLN A 84 7.48 2.20 -12.53
C GLN A 84 6.09 1.55 -12.74
N LYS A 85 6.01 0.22 -12.67
CA LYS A 85 4.78 -0.55 -12.88
C LYS A 85 4.09 -0.98 -11.58
N LEU A 86 4.38 -0.31 -10.46
CA LEU A 86 3.78 -0.68 -9.18
C LEU A 86 2.29 -0.33 -9.13
N PRO A 87 1.44 -1.23 -8.60
CA PRO A 87 0.04 -0.95 -8.38
C PRO A 87 -0.12 -0.02 -7.17
N MET A 88 -1.20 0.76 -7.17
CA MET A 88 -1.62 1.48 -5.98
C MET A 88 -2.07 0.48 -4.90
N VAL A 89 -1.42 0.52 -3.75
CA VAL A 89 -1.74 -0.36 -2.61
C VAL A 89 -2.80 0.30 -1.75
N MET A 90 -3.88 -0.42 -1.49
CA MET A 90 -4.98 0.04 -0.65
C MET A 90 -4.62 -0.15 0.84
N PRO A 91 -4.99 0.78 1.74
CA PRO A 91 -4.75 0.58 3.17
C PRO A 91 -5.59 -0.56 3.74
N SER A 92 -5.14 -1.10 4.88
CA SER A 92 -5.74 -2.28 5.51
C SER A 92 -7.22 -2.11 5.87
N VAL A 93 -7.57 -0.92 6.37
CA VAL A 93 -8.94 -0.57 6.79
C VAL A 93 -9.89 -0.64 5.59
N ASP A 94 -9.48 -0.12 4.44
CA ASP A 94 -10.29 -0.12 3.22
C ASP A 94 -10.43 -1.52 2.61
N ILE A 95 -9.37 -2.35 2.65
CA ILE A 95 -9.44 -3.77 2.26
C ILE A 95 -10.48 -4.50 3.11
N LEU A 96 -10.43 -4.29 4.42
CA LEU A 96 -11.35 -4.96 5.34
C LEU A 96 -12.80 -4.50 5.14
N HIS A 97 -13.04 -3.19 5.06
CA HIS A 97 -14.39 -2.67 4.87
C HIS A 97 -14.98 -3.04 3.51
N SER A 98 -14.18 -2.99 2.45
CA SER A 98 -14.63 -3.40 1.11
C SER A 98 -14.96 -4.88 1.06
N ALA A 99 -14.13 -5.75 1.65
CA ALA A 99 -14.40 -7.18 1.76
C ALA A 99 -15.69 -7.46 2.54
N LEU A 100 -15.90 -6.84 3.70
CA LEU A 100 -17.13 -6.99 4.49
C LEU A 100 -18.37 -6.52 3.72
N ARG A 101 -18.29 -5.38 3.04
CA ARG A 101 -19.40 -4.84 2.24
C ARG A 101 -19.76 -5.77 1.09
N LYS A 102 -18.76 -6.31 0.38
CA LYS A 102 -18.98 -7.24 -0.74
C LYS A 102 -19.52 -8.59 -0.26
N ALA A 103 -18.99 -9.14 0.82
CA ALA A 103 -19.48 -10.38 1.42
C ALA A 103 -20.96 -10.26 1.82
N ARG A 104 -21.36 -9.15 2.46
CA ARG A 104 -22.77 -8.91 2.86
C ARG A 104 -23.75 -8.88 1.68
N ARG A 105 -23.31 -8.45 0.50
CA ARG A 105 -24.16 -8.35 -0.71
C ARG A 105 -24.43 -9.69 -1.39
N VAL A 106 -23.76 -10.77 -0.98
CA VAL A 106 -23.90 -12.07 -1.63
C VAL A 106 -25.27 -12.70 -1.33
N SER A 107 -25.98 -13.10 -2.38
CA SER A 107 -27.29 -13.74 -2.31
C SER A 107 -27.19 -15.28 -2.27
N PRO A 108 -28.16 -15.98 -1.66
CA PRO A 108 -28.24 -17.43 -1.72
C PRO A 108 -28.45 -17.93 -3.16
N THR A 109 -28.18 -19.23 -3.38
CA THR A 109 -28.53 -19.89 -4.65
C THR A 109 -30.05 -19.90 -4.83
N LYS A 110 -30.50 -19.58 -6.05
CA LYS A 110 -31.91 -19.64 -6.44
C LYS A 110 -32.41 -21.11 -6.38
N GLY A 111 -33.68 -21.32 -6.03
CA GLY A 111 -34.30 -22.66 -6.06
C GLY A 111 -34.21 -23.48 -4.77
N ILE A 112 -33.60 -22.98 -3.68
CA ILE A 112 -33.64 -23.66 -2.38
C ILE A 112 -34.96 -23.31 -1.68
N ALA A 113 -35.88 -24.27 -1.58
CA ALA A 113 -37.18 -24.10 -0.92
C ALA A 113 -37.07 -24.03 0.61
N ASN A 114 -36.25 -24.89 1.22
CA ASN A 114 -36.08 -24.93 2.68
C ASN A 114 -35.29 -23.70 3.19
N ALA A 115 -35.91 -22.94 4.08
CA ALA A 115 -35.34 -21.72 4.65
C ALA A 115 -34.01 -21.95 5.38
N ALA A 116 -33.90 -23.02 6.18
CA ALA A 116 -32.66 -23.33 6.91
C ALA A 116 -31.52 -23.69 5.94
N LYS A 117 -31.80 -24.47 4.90
CA LYS A 117 -30.80 -24.78 3.86
C LYS A 117 -30.40 -23.52 3.06
N ARG A 118 -31.33 -22.59 2.85
CA ARG A 118 -31.07 -21.32 2.16
C ARG A 118 -30.12 -20.41 2.95
N GLU A 119 -30.36 -20.23 4.25
CA GLU A 119 -29.49 -19.42 5.10
C GLU A 119 -28.09 -20.04 5.24
N ARG A 120 -27.99 -21.37 5.36
CA ARG A 120 -26.70 -22.09 5.33
C ARG A 120 -25.94 -21.84 4.02
N ASN A 121 -26.62 -21.93 2.88
CA ASN A 121 -26.01 -21.66 1.58
C ASN A 121 -25.52 -20.20 1.46
N LYS A 122 -26.34 -19.25 1.93
CA LYS A 122 -25.96 -17.83 1.98
C LYS A 122 -24.69 -17.65 2.81
N GLY A 123 -24.66 -18.17 4.04
CA GLY A 123 -23.48 -18.09 4.92
C GLY A 123 -22.23 -18.69 4.30
N ALA A 124 -22.34 -19.87 3.67
CA ALA A 124 -21.21 -20.49 2.98
C ALA A 124 -20.67 -19.62 1.83
N LYS A 125 -21.56 -19.02 1.03
CA LYS A 125 -21.16 -18.10 -0.04
C LYS A 125 -20.56 -16.79 0.49
N GLN A 126 -21.09 -16.27 1.59
CA GLN A 126 -20.56 -15.06 2.22
C GLN A 126 -19.14 -15.28 2.75
N LEU A 127 -18.87 -16.44 3.37
CA LEU A 127 -17.54 -16.83 3.84
C LEU A 127 -16.56 -16.96 2.66
N ASP A 128 -16.95 -17.66 1.60
CA ASP A 128 -16.12 -17.82 0.40
C ASP A 128 -15.81 -16.48 -0.28
N ALA A 129 -16.81 -15.59 -0.37
CA ALA A 129 -16.62 -14.24 -0.88
C ALA A 129 -15.65 -13.42 -0.01
N LEU A 130 -15.81 -13.45 1.31
CA LEU A 130 -14.90 -12.75 2.23
C LEU A 130 -13.46 -13.25 2.07
N MET A 131 -13.27 -14.57 2.00
CA MET A 131 -11.97 -15.19 1.79
C MET A 131 -11.32 -14.69 0.48
N LYS A 132 -12.09 -14.66 -0.62
CA LYS A 132 -11.61 -14.19 -1.93
C LYS A 132 -11.27 -12.70 -1.94
N GLU A 133 -12.16 -11.87 -1.40
CA GLU A 133 -11.97 -10.42 -1.37
C GLU A 133 -10.75 -9.99 -0.53
N LEU A 134 -10.37 -10.76 0.49
CA LEU A 134 -9.12 -10.54 1.22
C LEU A 134 -7.91 -11.15 0.52
N ALA A 135 -8.01 -12.37 -0.02
CA ALA A 135 -6.86 -13.08 -0.55
C ALA A 135 -6.39 -12.58 -1.92
N VAL A 136 -7.31 -12.09 -2.77
CA VAL A 136 -7.01 -11.65 -4.14
C VAL A 136 -6.14 -10.38 -4.14
N PRO A 137 -6.48 -9.29 -3.44
CA PRO A 137 -5.64 -8.09 -3.41
C PRO A 137 -4.23 -8.38 -2.89
N LEU A 138 -4.11 -9.20 -1.83
CA LEU A 138 -2.81 -9.60 -1.28
C LEU A 138 -1.98 -10.39 -2.29
N ARG A 139 -2.61 -11.28 -3.06
CA ARG A 139 -1.93 -11.99 -4.14
C ARG A 139 -1.43 -11.02 -5.21
N THR A 140 -2.30 -10.13 -5.67
CA THR A 140 -1.96 -9.12 -6.68
C THR A 140 -0.79 -8.24 -6.23
N TYR A 141 -0.74 -7.83 -4.96
CA TYR A 141 0.40 -7.07 -4.44
C TYR A 141 1.68 -7.90 -4.44
N LYS A 142 1.65 -9.18 -4.06
CA LYS A 142 2.86 -10.01 -4.09
C LYS A 142 3.39 -10.24 -5.51
N GLU A 143 2.50 -10.37 -6.50
CA GLU A 143 2.86 -10.66 -7.89
C GLU A 143 3.41 -9.44 -8.64
N ASN A 144 2.90 -8.24 -8.37
CA ASN A 144 3.33 -7.02 -9.07
C ASN A 144 4.59 -6.36 -8.48
N PHE A 145 4.98 -6.72 -7.26
CA PHE A 145 6.20 -6.19 -6.64
C PHE A 145 7.42 -7.05 -7.03
N PRO A 146 8.48 -6.46 -7.59
CA PRO A 146 9.61 -7.23 -8.11
C PRO A 146 10.48 -7.82 -7.00
N ASN A 147 11.06 -9.00 -7.23
CA ASN A 147 11.92 -9.66 -6.24
C ASN A 147 13.35 -9.08 -6.26
N LYS A 148 13.89 -8.63 -5.10
CA LYS A 148 15.25 -8.04 -4.99
C LYS A 148 16.34 -8.86 -5.67
N LYS A 149 16.27 -10.20 -5.60
CA LYS A 149 17.27 -11.13 -6.17
C LYS A 149 17.42 -11.06 -7.70
N TYR A 150 16.40 -10.59 -8.41
CA TYR A 150 16.40 -10.50 -9.88
C TYR A 150 16.43 -9.05 -10.39
N LEU A 151 16.41 -8.06 -9.49
CA LEU A 151 16.51 -6.64 -9.84
C LEU A 151 17.90 -6.25 -10.32
N HIS A 152 18.02 -5.10 -10.98
CA HIS A 152 19.32 -4.57 -11.36
C HIS A 152 20.14 -4.16 -10.11
N PRO A 153 21.48 -4.32 -10.07
CA PRO A 153 22.30 -3.98 -8.89
C PRO A 153 22.10 -2.55 -8.37
N TYR A 154 21.92 -1.59 -9.27
CA TYR A 154 21.58 -0.21 -8.92
C TYR A 154 20.24 -0.13 -8.16
N GLU A 155 19.18 -0.76 -8.67
CA GLU A 155 17.86 -0.76 -8.03
C GLU A 155 17.89 -1.47 -6.67
N ARG A 156 18.65 -2.55 -6.54
CA ARG A 156 18.86 -3.24 -5.24
C ARG A 156 19.47 -2.30 -4.22
N SER A 157 20.50 -1.56 -4.62
CA SER A 157 21.20 -0.60 -3.76
C SER A 157 20.27 0.56 -3.38
N LEU A 158 19.43 1.04 -4.30
CA LEU A 158 18.42 2.05 -3.99
C LEU A 158 17.40 1.58 -2.94
N ILE A 159 16.90 0.34 -3.04
CA ILE A 159 15.99 -0.22 -2.03
C ILE A 159 16.66 -0.27 -0.66
N GLU A 160 17.91 -0.72 -0.63
CA GLU A 160 18.71 -0.85 0.59
C GLU A 160 18.94 0.50 1.27
N LEU A 161 19.30 1.52 0.48
CA LEU A 161 19.51 2.88 0.96
C LEU A 161 18.22 3.59 1.39
N THR A 162 17.08 3.28 0.76
CA THR A 162 15.81 3.97 1.03
C THR A 162 14.95 3.31 2.11
N LEU A 163 14.86 1.98 2.11
CA LEU A 163 14.00 1.19 3.01
C LEU A 163 14.77 0.45 4.10
N GLY A 164 16.10 0.42 4.00
CA GLY A 164 16.98 -0.35 4.87
C GLY A 164 17.13 -1.81 4.45
N ASP A 165 18.09 -2.48 5.09
CA ASP A 165 18.39 -3.88 4.85
C ASP A 165 17.23 -4.81 5.21
N GLY A 166 16.83 -5.67 4.27
CA GLY A 166 15.88 -6.76 4.49
C GLY A 166 14.42 -6.36 4.75
N ASN A 167 14.12 -5.08 4.96
CA ASN A 167 12.76 -4.60 5.24
C ASN A 167 11.81 -4.91 4.08
N TYR A 168 12.27 -4.71 2.85
CA TYR A 168 11.52 -5.00 1.63
C TYR A 168 11.06 -6.46 1.55
N GLU A 169 11.98 -7.41 1.72
CA GLU A 169 11.69 -8.85 1.70
C GLU A 169 10.77 -9.24 2.86
N ASN A 170 11.02 -8.69 4.04
CA ASN A 170 10.27 -8.99 5.26
C ASN A 170 8.81 -8.58 5.11
N VAL A 171 8.52 -7.40 4.55
CA VAL A 171 7.13 -6.93 4.33
C VAL A 171 6.43 -7.82 3.30
N LEU A 172 7.08 -8.12 2.17
CA LEU A 172 6.49 -9.02 1.16
C LEU A 172 6.27 -10.44 1.71
N GLY A 173 7.16 -10.92 2.58
CA GLY A 173 7.02 -12.21 3.26
C GLY A 173 5.86 -12.22 4.25
N LYS A 174 5.71 -11.17 5.08
CA LYS A 174 4.58 -10.99 6.00
C LYS A 174 3.25 -10.95 5.24
N LEU A 175 3.21 -10.27 4.11
CA LEU A 175 2.02 -10.17 3.25
C LEU A 175 1.61 -11.55 2.72
N GLU A 176 2.56 -12.34 2.22
CA GLU A 176 2.29 -13.69 1.74
C GLU A 176 1.86 -14.63 2.88
N ALA A 177 2.50 -14.52 4.05
CA ALA A 177 2.13 -15.28 5.24
C ALA A 177 0.70 -14.94 5.70
N LEU A 178 0.32 -13.66 5.69
CA LEU A 178 -1.03 -13.21 5.99
C LEU A 178 -2.06 -13.84 5.04
N ARG A 179 -1.80 -13.81 3.73
CA ARG A 179 -2.66 -14.45 2.73
C ARG A 179 -2.85 -15.94 3.01
N LYS A 180 -1.77 -16.66 3.33
CA LYS A 180 -1.82 -18.10 3.67
C LYS A 180 -2.67 -18.35 4.91
N LYS A 181 -2.50 -17.54 5.97
CA LYS A 181 -3.30 -17.63 7.20
C LYS A 181 -4.79 -17.37 6.95
N VAL A 182 -5.14 -16.35 6.16
CA VAL A 182 -6.54 -16.07 5.81
C VAL A 182 -7.17 -17.26 5.09
N VAL A 183 -6.44 -17.88 4.17
CA VAL A 183 -6.92 -19.07 3.43
C VAL A 183 -7.03 -20.30 4.32
N SER A 184 -6.08 -20.55 5.23
CA SER A 184 -6.16 -21.71 6.15
C SER A 184 -7.35 -21.56 7.10
N VAL A 185 -7.49 -20.41 7.75
CA VAL A 185 -8.60 -20.09 8.66
C VAL A 185 -9.94 -20.16 7.92
N GLY A 186 -10.01 -19.62 6.71
CA GLY A 186 -11.22 -19.73 5.87
C GLY A 186 -11.61 -21.18 5.58
N LYS A 187 -10.64 -22.05 5.27
CA LYS A 187 -10.89 -23.48 5.03
C LYS A 187 -11.30 -24.23 6.30
N GLU A 188 -10.65 -23.93 7.42
CA GLU A 188 -10.99 -24.50 8.73
C GLU A 188 -12.45 -24.20 9.08
N HIS A 189 -12.87 -22.93 9.02
CA HIS A 189 -14.25 -22.53 9.30
C HIS A 189 -15.24 -23.12 8.29
N ALA A 190 -14.90 -23.16 7.00
CA ALA A 190 -15.74 -23.82 6.00
C ALA A 190 -15.97 -25.31 6.33
N SER A 191 -14.91 -26.01 6.77
CA SER A 191 -15.01 -27.43 7.17
C SER A 191 -15.86 -27.63 8.42
N LEU A 192 -15.76 -26.74 9.41
CA LEU A 192 -16.59 -26.76 10.61
C LEU A 192 -18.06 -26.54 10.27
N CYS A 193 -18.37 -25.54 9.44
CA CYS A 193 -19.72 -25.29 8.95
C CYS A 193 -20.30 -26.50 8.20
N ALA A 194 -19.49 -27.19 7.40
CA ALA A 194 -19.92 -28.40 6.69
C ALA A 194 -20.22 -29.58 7.65
N LYS A 195 -19.40 -29.77 8.70
CA LYS A 195 -19.61 -30.82 9.71
C LYS A 195 -20.89 -30.58 10.52
N VAL A 196 -21.10 -29.36 11.02
CA VAL A 196 -22.33 -28.99 11.75
C VAL A 196 -23.55 -29.14 10.83
N GLY A 197 -23.42 -28.76 9.56
CA GLY A 197 -24.49 -28.90 8.57
C GLY A 197 -24.94 -30.35 8.34
N LYS A 198 -24.05 -31.34 8.51
CA LYS A 198 -24.36 -32.78 8.40
C LYS A 198 -25.02 -33.37 9.64
N LEU A 199 -24.72 -32.85 10.83
CA LEU A 199 -25.32 -33.32 12.09
C LEU A 199 -26.75 -32.80 12.30
N VAL A 200 -27.11 -31.69 11.65
CA VAL A 200 -28.44 -31.04 11.73
C VAL A 200 -29.21 -31.23 10.41
N ALA A 201 -29.06 -32.38 9.76
CA ALA A 201 -29.74 -32.77 8.52
C ALA A 201 -30.32 -34.17 8.70
#